data_AF-A0A2T7DF66-F1
#
_entry.id   AF-A0A2T7DF66-F1
#
_cell.length_a   1.000
_cell.length_b   1.000
_cell.length_c   1.000
_cell.angle_alpha   90.00
_cell.angle_beta   90.00
_cell.angle_gamma   90.00
#
_symmetry.space_group_name_H-M   'P 1'
#
loop_
_entity.id
_entity.type
_entity.pdbx_description
1 polymer ?
#
loop_
_entity_poly.entity_id
_entity_poly.type
_entity_poly.pdbx_seq_one_letter_code
_entity_poly.pdbx_strand_id
1 'polypeptide(L)'
;MVETGKISVTDYVRVTSTECAKIFNMYPRKGAILEGSDADIIIILNPERSFVMGAHTHHSRSNTNVYLGRKGKGMVEVTISRGRVVWEDGVLNIAPGSGTYVRMPPFGYIFDGIEKSQMPPTELPSELLYSVVKLLLNDALLHLVRDCCLTMPCSI
;
A
#
# COMPACT_ATOMS: atom_id res chain seq x y z
N MET A 1 14.49 6.17 9.80
CA MET A 1 13.27 5.39 10.09
C MET A 1 13.61 3.90 10.17
N VAL A 2 14.27 3.34 9.15
CA VAL A 2 14.83 1.98 9.21
C VAL A 2 15.92 1.87 10.28
N GLU A 3 16.95 2.73 10.24
CA GLU A 3 18.03 2.75 11.24
C GLU A 3 17.53 2.93 12.68
N THR A 4 16.48 3.72 12.86
CA THR A 4 15.87 3.99 14.17
C THR A 4 14.93 2.87 14.64
N GLY A 5 14.80 1.76 13.88
CA GLY A 5 13.95 0.62 14.21
C GLY A 5 12.44 0.88 14.15
N LYS A 6 12.00 2.02 13.61
CA LYS A 6 10.57 2.39 13.56
C LYS A 6 9.79 1.64 12.49
N ILE A 7 10.48 1.21 11.44
CA ILE A 7 9.92 0.46 10.31
C ILE A 7 10.92 -0.63 9.91
N SER A 8 10.43 -1.80 9.51
CA SER A 8 11.29 -2.83 8.91
C SER A 8 11.71 -2.44 7.49
N VAL A 9 12.72 -3.13 6.94
CA VAL A 9 13.15 -2.94 5.54
C VAL A 9 12.01 -3.27 4.57
N THR A 10 11.25 -4.32 4.86
CA THR A 10 10.05 -4.69 4.08
C THR A 10 8.96 -3.63 4.15
N ASP A 11 8.76 -3.00 5.32
CA ASP A 11 7.82 -1.88 5.44
C ASP A 11 8.29 -0.66 4.66
N TYR A 12 9.60 -0.40 4.61
CA TYR A 12 10.17 0.67 3.80
C TYR A 12 9.88 0.48 2.32
N VAL A 13 10.08 -0.72 1.78
CA VAL A 13 9.72 -1.05 0.38
C VAL A 13 8.22 -0.91 0.14
N ARG A 14 7.40 -1.38 1.09
CA ARG A 14 5.94 -1.28 1.02
C ARG A 14 5.48 0.17 0.90
N VAL A 15 5.92 1.04 1.80
CA VAL A 15 5.47 2.45 1.88
C VAL A 15 6.01 3.29 0.72
N THR A 16 7.21 3.00 0.22
CA THR A 16 7.84 3.83 -0.83
C THR A 16 7.43 3.43 -2.24
N SER A 17 7.11 2.16 -2.48
CA SER A 17 6.93 1.65 -3.86
C SER A 17 5.68 0.80 -4.00
N THR A 18 5.58 -0.32 -3.26
CA THR A 18 4.56 -1.33 -3.50
C THR A 18 3.14 -0.83 -3.25
N GLU A 19 2.92 -0.08 -2.17
CA GLU A 19 1.59 0.42 -1.82
C GLU A 19 1.15 1.54 -2.79
N CYS A 20 2.07 2.43 -3.19
CA CYS A 20 1.79 3.41 -4.22
C CYS A 20 1.40 2.74 -5.55
N ALA A 21 2.11 1.67 -5.96
CA ALA A 21 1.78 0.93 -7.17
C ALA A 21 0.39 0.27 -7.10
N LYS A 22 -0.03 -0.22 -5.93
CA LYS A 22 -1.40 -0.72 -5.72
C LYS A 22 -2.42 0.42 -5.83
N ILE A 23 -2.19 1.55 -5.15
CA ILE A 23 -3.09 2.73 -5.14
C ILE A 23 -3.38 3.22 -6.55
N PHE A 24 -2.35 3.26 -7.38
CA PHE A 24 -2.47 3.68 -8.78
C PHE A 24 -2.82 2.54 -9.74
N ASN A 25 -3.19 1.36 -9.23
CA ASN A 25 -3.59 0.19 -10.03
C ASN A 25 -2.53 -0.23 -11.07
N MET A 26 -1.25 -0.13 -10.71
CA MET A 26 -0.09 -0.48 -11.53
C MET A 26 0.64 -1.73 -11.02
N TYR A 27 0.20 -2.32 -9.91
CA TYR A 27 0.73 -3.58 -9.39
C TYR A 27 0.17 -4.77 -10.19
N PRO A 28 0.97 -5.81 -10.52
CA PRO A 28 2.37 -6.05 -10.18
C PRO A 28 3.38 -5.49 -11.19
N ARG A 29 2.93 -4.76 -12.22
CA ARG A 29 3.83 -4.21 -13.25
C ARG A 29 4.89 -3.27 -12.66
N LYS A 30 4.54 -2.48 -11.65
CA LYS A 30 5.48 -1.64 -10.88
C LYS A 30 5.45 -1.98 -9.40
N GLY A 31 6.55 -1.68 -8.71
CA GLY A 31 6.65 -1.86 -7.25
C GLY A 31 6.76 -3.32 -6.79
N ALA A 32 7.11 -4.23 -7.70
CA ALA A 32 7.36 -5.65 -7.45
C ALA A 32 8.63 -6.10 -8.19
N ILE A 33 9.40 -6.99 -7.56
CA ILE A 33 10.50 -7.72 -8.20
C ILE A 33 9.95 -9.12 -8.51
N LEU A 34 9.26 -9.23 -9.64
CA LEU A 34 8.64 -10.46 -10.14
C LEU A 34 8.90 -10.59 -11.64
N GLU A 35 8.85 -11.82 -12.14
CA GLU A 35 8.90 -12.07 -13.58
C GLU A 35 7.73 -11.36 -14.29
N GLY A 36 8.04 -10.62 -15.35
CA GLY A 36 7.05 -9.82 -16.10
C GLY A 36 6.79 -8.41 -15.54
N SER A 37 7.38 -8.03 -14.41
CA SER A 37 7.37 -6.64 -13.92
C SER A 37 8.35 -5.75 -14.69
N ASP A 38 8.08 -4.43 -14.74
CA ASP A 38 9.04 -3.46 -15.27
C ASP A 38 10.30 -3.45 -14.37
N ALA A 39 11.48 -3.55 -14.97
CA ALA A 39 12.77 -3.53 -14.27
C ALA A 39 13.18 -2.11 -13.82
N ASP A 40 12.36 -1.52 -12.95
CA ASP A 40 12.66 -0.29 -12.20
C ASP A 40 13.15 -0.68 -10.80
N ILE A 41 14.47 -0.79 -10.65
CA ILE A 41 15.10 -1.38 -9.47
C ILE A 41 16.19 -0.44 -8.96
N ILE A 42 16.16 -0.18 -7.65
CA ILE A 42 17.30 0.39 -6.94
C ILE A 42 18.15 -0.79 -6.48
N ILE A 43 19.34 -0.98 -7.07
CA ILE A 43 20.16 -2.19 -6.85
C ILE A 43 21.03 -2.06 -5.61
N ILE A 44 21.62 -0.88 -5.39
CA ILE A 44 22.58 -0.68 -4.30
C ILE A 44 22.09 0.47 -3.43
N LEU A 45 21.44 0.11 -2.32
CA LEU A 45 21.26 1.00 -1.18
C LEU A 45 22.31 0.59 -0.15
N ASN A 46 23.43 1.32 -0.08
CA ASN A 46 24.51 1.02 0.85
C ASN A 46 24.17 1.63 2.23
N PRO A 47 23.79 0.82 3.24
CA PRO A 47 23.37 1.32 4.55
C PRO A 47 24.52 1.96 5.34
N GLU A 48 25.76 1.55 5.08
CA GLU A 48 26.95 2.05 5.77
C GLU A 48 27.41 3.41 5.25
N ARG A 49 27.04 3.74 4.01
CA ARG A 49 27.46 5.00 3.40
C ARG A 49 26.65 6.18 3.96
N SER A 50 27.33 7.02 4.74
CA SER A 50 26.77 8.27 5.23
C SER A 50 26.95 9.41 4.24
N PHE A 51 25.96 10.29 4.13
CA PHE A 51 26.02 11.49 3.31
C PHE A 51 25.43 12.69 4.04
N VAL A 52 25.89 13.89 3.67
CA VAL A 52 25.37 15.17 4.18
C VAL A 52 24.64 15.87 3.05
N MET A 53 23.39 16.26 3.30
CA MET A 53 22.60 16.98 2.30
C MET A 53 23.02 18.44 2.24
N GLY A 54 23.70 18.82 1.16
CA GLY A 54 24.10 20.19 0.84
C GLY A 54 23.16 20.87 -0.16
N ALA A 55 23.28 22.19 -0.29
CA ALA A 55 22.60 22.94 -1.34
C ALA A 55 23.18 22.66 -2.73
N HIS A 56 24.44 22.21 -2.82
CA HIS A 56 25.11 21.93 -4.10
C HIS A 56 25.13 20.44 -4.47
N THR A 57 24.75 19.56 -3.55
CA THR A 57 24.85 18.10 -3.74
C THR A 57 23.55 17.49 -4.28
N HIS A 58 22.51 18.28 -4.48
CA HIS A 58 21.20 17.80 -4.89
C HIS A 58 20.96 18.10 -6.37
N HIS A 59 20.28 17.19 -7.06
CA HIS A 59 20.02 17.29 -8.51
C HIS A 59 18.72 18.05 -8.82
N SER A 60 18.16 18.77 -7.85
CA SER A 60 17.00 19.63 -8.10
C SER A 60 17.45 20.92 -8.79
N ARG A 61 16.56 21.53 -9.57
CA ARG A 61 16.81 22.84 -10.19
C ARG A 61 16.79 23.98 -9.17
N SER A 62 16.18 23.77 -8.00
CA SER A 62 16.09 24.77 -6.95
C SER A 62 17.45 24.98 -6.28
N ASN A 63 17.75 26.21 -5.89
CA ASN A 63 19.00 26.53 -5.18
C ASN A 63 18.90 26.31 -3.66
N THR A 64 17.73 25.88 -3.17
CA THR A 64 17.45 25.71 -1.75
C THR A 64 17.04 24.28 -1.44
N ASN A 65 17.50 23.76 -0.31
CA ASN A 65 17.15 22.44 0.19
C ASN A 65 16.63 22.56 1.63
N VAL A 66 15.42 22.05 1.89
CA VAL A 66 14.80 22.04 3.23
C VAL A 66 15.53 21.12 4.22
N TYR A 67 16.36 20.20 3.71
CA TYR A 67 17.13 19.25 4.50
C TYR A 67 18.60 19.63 4.63
N LEU A 68 18.97 20.89 4.36
CA LEU A 68 20.34 21.38 4.45
C LEU A 68 20.98 21.03 5.80
N GLY A 69 22.17 20.42 5.77
CA GLY A 69 22.94 20.07 6.96
C GLY A 69 22.47 18.79 7.67
N ARG A 70 21.40 18.13 7.19
CA ARG A 70 21.01 16.82 7.72
C ARG A 70 21.95 15.73 7.24
N LYS A 71 22.27 14.80 8.15
CA LYS A 71 23.07 13.60 7.86
C LYS A 71 22.12 12.42 7.63
N GLY A 72 22.32 11.72 6.53
CA GLY A 72 21.62 10.49 6.18
C GLY A 72 22.59 9.31 6.11
N LYS A 73 22.05 8.10 6.30
CA LYS A 73 22.70 6.83 6.00
C LYS A 73 21.83 6.07 4.99
N GLY A 74 22.43 5.25 4.14
CA GLY A 74 21.70 4.59 3.06
C GLY A 74 21.78 5.38 1.76
N MET A 75 22.95 5.42 1.14
CA MET A 75 23.12 6.10 -0.15
C MET A 75 22.78 5.16 -1.31
N VAL A 76 22.12 5.69 -2.34
CA VAL A 76 21.84 4.95 -3.57
C VAL A 76 23.03 5.06 -4.51
N GLU A 77 23.66 3.93 -4.84
CA GLU A 77 24.83 3.89 -5.73
C GLU A 77 24.41 3.57 -7.18
N VAL A 78 23.45 2.65 -7.35
CA VAL A 78 22.99 2.22 -8.68
C VAL A 78 21.46 2.22 -8.75
N THR A 79 20.93 2.88 -9.78
CA THR A 79 19.50 2.82 -10.14
C THR A 79 19.35 2.32 -11.57
N ILE A 80 18.50 1.30 -11.73
CA ILE A 80 18.08 0.78 -13.03
C ILE A 80 16.65 1.23 -13.29
N SER A 81 16.41 1.75 -14.49
CA SER A 81 15.05 1.95 -14.99
C SER A 81 14.87 1.21 -16.31
N ARG A 82 13.79 0.42 -16.39
CA ARG A 82 13.43 -0.39 -17.56
C ARG A 82 14.59 -1.23 -18.12
N GLY A 83 15.41 -1.79 -17.22
CA GLY A 83 16.57 -2.62 -17.59
C GLY A 83 17.81 -1.85 -18.05
N ARG A 84 17.83 -0.52 -17.93
CA ARG A 84 19.02 0.32 -18.20
C ARG A 84 19.52 0.97 -16.92
N VAL A 85 20.83 0.95 -16.71
CA VAL A 85 21.47 1.70 -15.62
C VAL A 85 21.36 3.19 -15.93
N VAL A 86 20.57 3.92 -15.14
CA VAL A 86 20.34 5.35 -15.32
C VAL A 86 21.18 6.19 -14.37
N TRP A 87 21.61 5.60 -13.26
CA TRP A 87 22.40 6.25 -12.24
C TRP A 87 23.44 5.27 -11.72
N GLU A 88 24.70 5.70 -11.72
CA GLU A 88 25.83 4.92 -11.24
C GLU A 88 26.86 5.87 -10.62
N ASP A 89 27.25 5.62 -9.37
CA ASP A 89 28.33 6.32 -8.66
C ASP A 89 28.28 7.87 -8.70
N GLY A 90 27.08 8.45 -8.69
CA GLY A 90 26.91 9.90 -8.73
C GLY A 90 26.75 10.49 -10.14
N VAL A 91 26.81 9.66 -11.17
CA VAL A 91 26.70 10.06 -12.57
C VAL A 91 25.32 9.68 -13.11
N LEU A 92 24.63 10.67 -13.68
CA LEU A 92 23.35 10.47 -14.35
C LEU A 92 23.56 10.13 -15.83
N ASN A 93 23.25 8.90 -16.21
CA ASN A 93 23.37 8.39 -17.57
C ASN A 93 21.99 8.24 -18.21
N ILE A 94 21.33 9.36 -18.52
CA ILE A 94 19.98 9.34 -19.11
C ILE A 94 19.81 10.37 -20.21
N ALA A 95 19.11 9.98 -21.28
CA ALA A 95 18.65 10.90 -22.32
C ALA A 95 17.24 11.43 -21.97
N PRO A 96 16.95 12.72 -22.21
CA PRO A 96 15.60 13.25 -22.08
C PRO A 96 14.59 12.46 -22.94
N GLY A 97 13.42 12.17 -22.40
CA GLY A 97 12.37 11.41 -23.11
C GLY A 97 12.49 9.88 -23.01
N SER A 98 13.44 9.36 -22.23
CA SER A 98 13.56 7.92 -21.94
C SER A 98 12.39 7.34 -21.13
N GLY A 99 11.69 8.19 -20.35
CA GLY A 99 10.49 7.83 -19.62
C GLY A 99 9.29 7.65 -20.55
N THR A 100 8.45 6.65 -20.26
CA THR A 100 7.19 6.43 -20.99
C THR A 100 6.02 6.59 -20.03
N TYR A 101 4.92 7.15 -20.53
CA TYR A 101 3.66 7.19 -19.80
C TYR A 101 3.16 5.78 -19.47
N VAL A 102 2.65 5.61 -18.25
CA VAL A 102 2.07 4.35 -17.76
C VAL A 102 0.58 4.60 -17.54
N ARG A 103 -0.25 3.88 -18.28
CA ARG A 103 -1.71 3.97 -18.15
C ARG A 103 -2.15 3.40 -16.80
N MET A 104 -2.96 4.16 -16.09
CA MET A 104 -3.59 3.76 -14.83
C MET A 104 -5.07 3.41 -15.12
N PRO A 105 -5.47 2.13 -15.02
CA PRO A 105 -6.86 1.75 -15.20
C PRO A 105 -7.73 2.28 -14.03
N PRO A 106 -8.95 2.78 -14.31
CA PRO A 106 -9.90 3.16 -13.27
C PRO A 106 -10.35 1.92 -12.48
N PHE A 107 -10.93 2.13 -11.31
CA PHE A 107 -11.42 1.06 -10.40
C PHE A 107 -10.30 0.08 -10.00
N GLY A 108 -9.28 0.60 -9.31
CA GLY A 108 -8.26 -0.24 -8.65
C GLY A 108 -8.74 -0.83 -7.32
N TYR A 109 -7.84 -1.52 -6.61
CA TYR A 109 -8.17 -2.24 -5.38
C TYR A 109 -8.82 -1.39 -4.26
N ILE A 110 -8.64 -0.06 -4.29
CA ILE A 110 -9.27 0.86 -3.34
C ILE A 110 -10.80 0.79 -3.44
N PHE A 111 -11.33 0.45 -4.62
CA PHE A 111 -12.76 0.33 -4.87
C PHE A 111 -13.32 -1.04 -4.47
N ASP A 112 -12.46 -2.01 -4.13
CA ASP A 112 -12.86 -3.34 -3.67
C ASP A 112 -13.59 -3.21 -2.33
N GLY A 113 -14.92 -3.33 -2.35
CA GLY A 113 -15.77 -3.22 -1.17
C GLY A 113 -16.69 -2.01 -1.14
N ILE A 114 -16.54 -1.05 -2.06
CA ILE A 114 -17.54 0.01 -2.23
C ILE A 114 -18.89 -0.60 -2.63
N GLU A 115 -18.88 -1.64 -3.47
CA GLU A 115 -20.09 -2.39 -3.85
C GLU A 115 -20.82 -2.98 -2.64
N LYS A 116 -20.08 -3.47 -1.63
CA LYS A 116 -20.67 -3.99 -0.38
C LYS A 116 -21.24 -2.90 0.52
N SER A 117 -20.68 -1.69 0.46
CA SER A 117 -21.16 -0.54 1.24
C SER A 117 -22.34 0.19 0.59
N GLN A 118 -22.52 0.02 -0.72
CA GLN A 118 -23.59 0.64 -1.52
C GLN A 118 -24.84 -0.24 -1.63
N MET A 119 -24.81 -1.48 -1.10
CA MET A 119 -26.02 -2.29 -1.00
C MET A 119 -26.99 -1.61 -0.02
N PRO A 120 -28.26 -1.39 -0.41
CA PRO A 120 -29.28 -1.00 0.56
C PRO A 120 -29.37 -2.08 1.65
N PRO A 121 -29.73 -1.75 2.90
CA PRO A 121 -29.82 -2.71 4.02
C PRO A 121 -31.02 -3.66 3.89
N THR A 122 -31.33 -4.13 2.69
CA THR A 122 -32.48 -4.98 2.40
C THR A 122 -31.96 -6.22 1.70
N GLU A 123 -32.22 -7.37 2.33
CA GLU A 123 -31.82 -8.74 1.95
C GLU A 123 -30.44 -9.19 2.46
N LEU A 124 -30.29 -9.20 3.79
CA LEU A 124 -29.57 -10.32 4.40
C LEU A 124 -30.44 -11.58 4.21
N PRO A 125 -29.98 -12.62 3.48
CA PRO A 125 -30.72 -13.87 3.40
C PRO A 125 -30.91 -14.40 4.82
N SER A 126 -32.13 -14.87 5.13
CA SER A 126 -32.56 -15.33 6.46
C SER A 126 -31.64 -16.42 7.07
N GLU A 127 -30.81 -17.08 6.26
CA GLU A 127 -29.79 -18.02 6.71
C GLU A 127 -28.64 -17.37 7.50
N LEU A 128 -28.20 -16.15 7.14
CA LEU A 128 -27.09 -15.48 7.83
C LEU A 128 -27.52 -14.92 9.19
N LEU A 129 -28.80 -14.55 9.34
CA LEU A 129 -29.35 -14.12 10.61
C LEU A 129 -29.32 -15.27 11.64
N TYR A 130 -29.60 -16.50 11.21
CA TYR A 130 -29.52 -17.68 12.06
C TYR A 130 -28.10 -17.95 12.54
N SER A 131 -27.09 -17.80 11.68
CA SER A 131 -25.69 -18.03 12.08
C SER A 131 -25.14 -16.96 13.03
N VAL A 132 -25.50 -15.69 12.84
CA VAL A 132 -25.03 -14.58 13.69
C VAL A 132 -25.71 -14.60 15.07
N VAL A 133 -27.01 -14.92 15.12
CA VAL A 133 -27.76 -15.04 16.38
C VAL A 133 -27.29 -16.28 17.18
N LYS A 134 -26.96 -17.40 16.52
CA LYS A 134 -26.37 -18.60 17.18
C LYS A 134 -24.99 -18.35 17.78
N LEU A 135 -24.20 -17.45 17.19
CA LEU A 135 -22.85 -17.10 17.66
C LEU A 135 -22.87 -16.11 18.83
N LEU A 136 -23.91 -15.30 18.97
CA LEU A 136 -24.03 -14.29 20.02
C LEU A 136 -24.85 -14.74 21.24
N LEU A 137 -25.70 -15.75 21.10
CA LEU A 137 -26.44 -16.35 22.20
C LEU A 137 -25.86 -17.72 22.51
N ASN A 138 -24.96 -17.78 23.50
CA ASN A 138 -24.59 -19.02 24.17
C ASN A 138 -25.86 -19.81 24.54
N ASP A 139 -25.81 -21.13 24.36
CA ASP A 139 -26.90 -22.13 24.42
C ASP A 139 -27.83 -22.09 25.67
N ALA A 140 -27.63 -21.19 26.63
CA ALA A 140 -28.46 -21.02 27.82
C ALA A 140 -29.70 -20.13 27.61
N LEU A 141 -29.72 -19.22 26.63
CA LEU A 141 -30.82 -18.24 26.50
C LEU A 141 -31.97 -18.68 25.57
N LEU A 142 -31.78 -19.75 24.80
CA LEU A 142 -32.80 -20.26 23.87
C LEU A 142 -34.03 -20.85 24.60
N HIS A 143 -33.87 -21.26 25.85
CA HIS A 143 -34.97 -21.77 26.67
C HIS A 143 -35.91 -20.66 27.17
N LEU A 144 -35.41 -19.44 27.38
CA LEU A 144 -36.23 -18.34 27.94
C LEU A 144 -37.14 -17.70 26.89
N VAL A 145 -36.72 -17.66 25.62
CA VAL A 145 -37.47 -17.00 24.54
C VAL A 145 -38.62 -17.88 24.02
N ARG A 146 -38.51 -19.21 24.13
CA ARG A 146 -39.59 -20.13 23.71
C ARG A 146 -40.83 -20.06 24.61
N ASP A 147 -40.67 -19.74 25.89
CA ASP A 147 -41.81 -19.71 26.83
C ASP A 147 -42.61 -18.39 26.77
N CYS A 148 -42.02 -17.30 26.25
CA CYS A 148 -42.68 -15.99 26.20
C CYS A 148 -43.60 -15.79 24.98
N CYS A 149 -43.45 -16.57 23.90
CA CYS A 149 -44.21 -16.37 22.66
C CYS A 149 -45.54 -17.13 22.58
N LEU A 150 -45.94 -17.93 23.58
CA LEU A 150 -47.13 -18.77 23.52
C LEU A 150 -48.36 -18.25 24.30
N THR A 151 -48.31 -17.06 24.91
CA THR A 151 -49.39 -16.61 25.83
C THR A 151 -49.98 -15.21 25.61
N MET A 152 -49.90 -14.63 24.40
CA MET A 152 -50.72 -13.45 24.10
C MET A 152 -51.50 -13.59 22.78
N PRO A 153 -52.84 -13.71 22.84
CA PRO A 153 -53.69 -13.58 21.65
C PRO A 153 -53.89 -12.10 21.35
N CYS A 154 -53.42 -11.64 20.19
CA CYS A 154 -53.82 -10.35 19.64
C CYS A 154 -54.82 -10.59 18.51
N SER A 155 -56.10 -10.38 18.85
CA SER A 155 -57.20 -10.17 17.92
C SER A 155 -57.24 -8.70 17.51
N ILE A 156 -57.37 -8.44 16.20
CA ILE A 156 -57.81 -7.22 15.47
C ILE A 156 -57.21 -5.88 15.93
#